data_AF-A0A4Y1ZWM0-F1
#
_entry.id   AF-A0A4Y1ZWM0-F1
#
_cell.length_a   1.000
_cell.length_b   1.000
_cell.length_c   1.000
_cell.angle_alpha   90.00
_cell.angle_beta   90.00
_cell.angle_gamma   90.00
#
_symmetry.space_group_name_H-M   'P 1'
#
loop_
_entity.id
_entity.type
_entity.pdbx_description
1 polymer ?
#
loop_
_entity_poly.entity_id
_entity_poly.type
_entity_poly.pdbx_seq_one_letter_code
_entity_poly.pdbx_strand_id
1 'polypeptide(L)'
;DLLCADNNTFQCSNYTCVPLDKRCDGVEDCENGADEKDCVGILDISGIYEARDSAIYWLKSRRDHLQSEELPRAVVALFLGSGANFSGTDLEEELMATRVELKTSAALLKTSLTSTELSMLVNALLVTCHNPRNFYGHNLVMRLKEQAEKTEDFVHPSAYLTLCNANETWPKTAEPHLERILNSDLEYPFTRGSLFPLFFMLLRSLVYYIPYAKAILLEPRSDHL
;
A
#
# COMPACT_ATOMS: atom_id res chain seq x y z
N ASP A 1 -16.18 -6.81 35.10
CA ASP A 1 -16.34 -5.67 34.17
C ASP A 1 -15.47 -5.90 32.95
N LEU A 2 -16.04 -6.54 31.93
CA LEU A 2 -15.39 -6.73 30.63
C LEU A 2 -15.50 -5.41 29.85
N LEU A 3 -14.60 -4.48 30.17
CA LEU A 3 -14.26 -3.36 29.30
C LEU A 3 -13.69 -3.95 28.00
N CYS A 4 -14.26 -3.56 26.85
CA CYS A 4 -13.97 -4.02 25.49
C CYS A 4 -12.71 -4.92 25.40
N ALA A 5 -12.91 -6.25 25.43
CA ALA A 5 -11.85 -7.22 25.71
C ALA A 5 -10.84 -7.42 24.56
N ASP A 6 -11.04 -6.73 23.44
CA ASP A 6 -10.23 -6.84 22.23
C ASP A 6 -9.36 -5.59 22.03
N ASN A 7 -8.07 -5.78 21.83
CA ASN A 7 -7.10 -4.72 21.50
C ASN A 7 -7.42 -3.95 20.20
N ASN A 8 -8.44 -4.39 19.46
CA ASN A 8 -8.90 -3.79 18.20
C ASN A 8 -10.18 -2.96 18.35
N THR A 9 -10.52 -2.53 19.56
CA THR A 9 -11.74 -1.75 19.82
C THR A 9 -11.44 -0.46 20.60
N PHE A 10 -12.14 0.61 20.27
CA PHE A 10 -12.20 1.87 21.01
C PHE A 10 -13.45 1.91 21.87
N GLN A 11 -13.32 2.44 23.08
CA GLN A 11 -14.42 2.51 24.03
C GLN A 11 -15.01 3.93 24.08
N CYS A 12 -16.29 4.04 23.72
CA CYS A 12 -17.06 5.27 23.84
C CYS A 12 -17.34 5.63 25.31
N SER A 13 -17.72 6.88 25.57
CA SER A 13 -18.04 7.37 26.92
C SER A 13 -19.25 6.67 27.58
N ASN A 14 -20.12 6.05 26.79
CA ASN A 14 -21.28 5.27 27.25
C ASN A 14 -20.97 3.76 27.38
N TYR A 15 -19.69 3.35 27.39
CA TYR A 15 -19.22 1.96 27.43
C TYR A 15 -19.54 1.11 26.18
N THR A 16 -20.00 1.72 25.09
CA THR A 16 -20.11 1.06 23.79
C THR A 16 -18.71 0.86 23.19
N CYS A 17 -18.48 -0.26 22.54
CA CYS A 17 -17.22 -0.56 21.86
C CYS A 17 -17.40 -0.36 20.36
N VAL A 18 -16.57 0.48 19.74
CA VAL A 18 -16.47 0.62 18.29
C VAL A 18 -15.16 -0.02 17.82
N PRO A 19 -15.11 -0.64 16.64
CA PRO A 19 -13.85 -1.13 16.08
C PRO A 19 -12.81 -0.01 15.92
N LEU A 20 -11.52 -0.28 16.07
CA LEU A 20 -10.48 0.75 15.91
C LEU A 20 -10.42 1.33 14.49
N ASP A 21 -10.80 0.56 13.48
CA ASP A 21 -10.97 1.00 12.09
C ASP A 21 -12.10 2.02 11.90
N LYS A 22 -13.01 2.13 12.89
CA LYS A 22 -14.07 3.13 12.95
C LYS A 22 -13.73 4.35 13.79
N ARG A 23 -12.55 4.38 14.42
CA ARG A 23 -12.11 5.57 15.15
C ARG A 23 -11.44 6.52 14.18
N CYS A 24 -11.87 7.78 14.14
CA CYS A 24 -11.38 8.75 13.18
C CYS A 24 -11.64 8.25 11.75
N ASP A 25 -12.87 7.82 11.48
CA ASP A 25 -13.28 7.38 10.15
C ASP A 25 -14.20 8.39 9.43
N GLY A 26 -14.56 9.48 10.12
CA GLY A 26 -15.45 10.54 9.69
C GLY A 26 -16.92 10.31 10.03
N VAL A 27 -17.27 9.19 10.69
CA VAL A 27 -18.62 8.81 11.09
C VAL A 27 -18.74 8.84 12.60
N GLU A 28 -19.81 9.44 13.13
CA GLU A 28 -20.10 9.36 14.56
C GLU A 28 -20.71 7.97 14.88
N ASP A 29 -19.88 6.99 15.21
CA ASP A 29 -20.31 5.68 15.72
C ASP A 29 -20.53 5.71 17.25
N CYS A 30 -19.85 6.59 17.97
CA CYS A 30 -20.19 6.89 19.36
C CYS A 30 -21.38 7.85 19.43
N GLU A 31 -22.28 7.64 20.41
CA GLU A 31 -23.46 8.50 20.67
C GLU A 31 -23.13 9.99 20.88
N ASN A 32 -21.90 10.29 21.30
CA ASN A 32 -21.38 11.63 21.52
C ASN A 32 -20.25 12.03 20.54
N GLY A 33 -20.03 11.25 19.48
CA GLY A 33 -18.95 11.44 18.50
C GLY A 33 -17.55 11.44 19.12
N ALA A 34 -17.34 10.69 20.21
CA ALA A 34 -16.04 10.64 20.91
C ALA A 34 -14.94 9.90 20.14
N ASP A 35 -15.33 8.98 19.28
CA ASP A 35 -14.50 8.29 18.29
C ASP A 35 -13.88 9.24 17.26
N GLU A 36 -14.57 10.33 16.94
CA GLU A 36 -14.11 11.36 15.98
C GLU A 36 -13.39 12.55 16.64
N LYS A 37 -13.06 12.44 17.94
CA LYS A 37 -12.35 13.48 18.69
C LYS A 37 -10.91 13.09 18.99
N ASP A 38 -10.05 14.11 19.04
CA ASP A 38 -8.61 13.97 19.31
C ASP A 38 -7.90 13.01 18.35
N CYS A 39 -8.29 13.06 17.07
CA CYS A 39 -7.60 12.40 15.99
C CYS A 39 -6.22 13.04 15.80
N VAL A 40 -5.16 12.23 15.70
CA VAL A 40 -3.80 12.74 15.53
C VAL A 40 -3.36 12.54 14.09
N GLY A 41 -2.85 13.60 13.46
CA GLY A 41 -2.31 13.54 12.10
C GLY A 41 -3.33 13.91 11.02
N ILE A 42 -3.20 13.31 9.84
CA ILE A 42 -3.99 13.68 8.64
C ILE A 42 -5.50 13.46 8.81
N LEU A 43 -5.88 12.58 9.74
CA LEU A 43 -7.25 12.24 10.09
C LEU A 43 -8.01 13.38 10.80
N ASP A 44 -7.33 14.42 11.26
CA ASP A 44 -7.92 15.63 11.86
C ASP A 44 -8.21 16.76 10.83
N ILE A 45 -7.83 16.55 9.55
CA ILE A 45 -8.02 17.56 8.51
C ILE A 45 -9.47 17.52 8.04
N SER A 46 -10.20 18.62 8.25
CA SER A 46 -11.57 18.79 7.75
C SER A 46 -11.65 18.55 6.24
N GLY A 47 -12.61 17.72 5.81
CA GLY A 47 -12.83 17.37 4.40
C GLY A 47 -12.02 16.17 3.89
N ILE A 48 -11.14 15.58 4.72
CA ILE A 48 -10.27 14.48 4.29
C ILE A 48 -11.06 13.20 3.99
N TYR A 49 -12.10 12.91 4.77
CA TYR A 49 -12.93 11.72 4.61
C TYR A 49 -13.81 11.81 3.37
N GLU A 50 -14.45 12.96 3.15
CA GLU A 50 -15.26 13.22 1.96
C GLU A 50 -14.41 13.17 0.69
N ALA A 51 -13.16 13.67 0.76
CA ALA A 51 -12.20 13.56 -0.32
C ALA A 51 -11.80 12.09 -0.57
N ARG A 52 -11.53 11.31 0.49
CA ARG A 52 -11.23 9.88 0.42
C ARG A 52 -12.38 9.11 -0.23
N ASP A 53 -13.60 9.29 0.25
CA ASP A 53 -14.78 8.58 -0.22
C ASP A 53 -15.12 8.95 -1.67
N SER A 54 -15.02 10.24 -2.01
CA SER A 54 -15.16 10.71 -3.40
C SER A 54 -14.14 10.07 -4.33
N ALA A 55 -12.89 9.92 -3.87
CA ALA A 55 -11.83 9.28 -4.65
C ALA A 55 -12.06 7.77 -4.81
N ILE A 56 -12.52 7.07 -3.76
CA ILE A 56 -12.88 5.64 -3.81
C ILE A 56 -14.03 5.43 -4.79
N TYR A 57 -15.10 6.23 -4.66
CA TYR A 57 -16.25 6.16 -5.56
C TYR A 57 -15.82 6.38 -7.02
N TRP A 58 -15.00 7.40 -7.25
CA TRP A 58 -14.45 7.69 -8.58
C TRP A 58 -13.63 6.53 -9.14
N LEU A 59 -12.76 5.90 -8.33
CA LEU A 59 -11.94 4.75 -8.75
C LEU A 59 -12.82 3.56 -9.11
N LYS A 60 -13.81 3.23 -8.28
CA LYS A 60 -14.76 2.14 -8.54
C LYS A 60 -15.58 2.38 -9.81
N SER A 61 -16.00 3.63 -10.07
CA SER A 61 -16.78 3.99 -11.26
C SER A 61 -16.01 3.85 -12.59
N ARG A 62 -14.68 3.88 -12.55
CA ARG A 62 -13.81 3.81 -13.74
C ARG A 62 -13.23 2.42 -14.00
N ARG A 63 -13.63 1.41 -13.22
CA ARG A 63 -13.06 0.05 -13.26
C ARG A 63 -12.98 -0.56 -14.66
N ASP A 64 -14.00 -0.34 -15.50
CA ASP A 64 -14.07 -0.89 -16.86
C ASP A 64 -13.37 -0.05 -17.92
N HIS A 65 -13.03 1.19 -17.58
CA HIS A 65 -12.37 2.15 -18.48
C HIS A 65 -10.93 2.49 -18.08
N LEU A 66 -10.45 2.00 -16.92
CA LEU A 66 -9.07 2.14 -16.51
C LEU A 66 -8.17 1.51 -17.58
N GLN A 67 -7.25 2.30 -18.12
CA GLN A 67 -6.26 1.78 -19.04
C GLN A 67 -5.48 0.67 -18.34
N SER A 68 -5.13 -0.38 -19.06
CA SER A 68 -4.50 -1.60 -18.52
C SER A 68 -3.25 -1.33 -17.67
N GLU A 69 -2.54 -0.21 -17.89
CA GLU A 69 -1.35 0.21 -17.14
C GLU A 69 -1.66 0.84 -15.76
N GLU A 70 -2.87 1.34 -15.53
CA GLU A 70 -3.25 2.01 -14.27
C GLU A 70 -3.91 1.06 -13.27
N LEU A 71 -4.38 -0.10 -13.71
CA LEU A 71 -5.12 -1.05 -12.89
C LEU A 71 -4.35 -1.50 -11.63
N PRO A 72 -3.07 -1.92 -11.69
CA PRO A 72 -2.33 -2.33 -10.48
C PRO A 72 -2.26 -1.20 -9.44
N ARG A 73 -2.14 0.04 -9.90
CA ARG A 73 -2.10 1.22 -9.02
C ARG A 73 -3.46 1.51 -8.41
N ALA A 74 -4.54 1.39 -9.19
CA ALA A 74 -5.91 1.59 -8.70
C ALA A 74 -6.29 0.56 -7.62
N VAL A 75 -5.91 -0.71 -7.82
CA VAL A 75 -6.14 -1.79 -6.85
C VAL A 75 -5.42 -1.52 -5.53
N VAL A 76 -4.14 -1.16 -5.58
CA VAL A 76 -3.39 -0.78 -4.37
C VAL A 76 -3.99 0.46 -3.70
N ALA A 77 -4.41 1.47 -4.47
CA ALA A 77 -5.04 2.67 -3.92
C ALA A 77 -6.38 2.37 -3.24
N LEU A 78 -7.20 1.50 -3.81
CA LEU A 78 -8.45 1.05 -3.20
C LEU A 78 -8.21 0.31 -1.89
N PHE A 79 -7.20 -0.57 -1.83
CA PHE A 79 -6.83 -1.26 -0.61
C PHE A 79 -6.37 -0.29 0.48
N LEU A 80 -5.41 0.59 0.16
CA LEU A 80 -4.86 1.56 1.11
C LEU A 80 -5.89 2.61 1.58
N GLY A 81 -6.88 2.90 0.74
CA GLY A 81 -7.99 3.80 1.07
C GLY A 81 -9.13 3.12 1.83
N SER A 82 -9.02 1.84 2.21
CA SER A 82 -10.12 1.04 2.78
C SER A 82 -11.36 0.96 1.87
N GLY A 83 -11.19 1.17 0.56
CA GLY A 83 -12.24 1.07 -0.45
C GLY A 83 -12.47 -0.35 -0.96
N ALA A 84 -11.51 -1.25 -0.78
CA ALA A 84 -11.61 -2.68 -1.09
C ALA A 84 -10.72 -3.48 -0.13
N ASN A 85 -11.09 -4.71 0.20
CA ASN A 85 -10.30 -5.57 1.09
C ASN A 85 -9.79 -6.86 0.43
N PHE A 86 -10.26 -7.16 -0.78
CA PHE A 86 -9.90 -8.34 -1.58
C PHE A 86 -10.05 -9.65 -0.80
N SER A 87 -11.12 -9.76 -0.01
CA SER A 87 -11.39 -10.91 0.85
C SER A 87 -11.91 -12.16 0.13
N GLY A 88 -12.18 -12.08 -1.19
CA GLY A 88 -12.82 -13.16 -1.95
C GLY A 88 -14.31 -13.33 -1.66
N THR A 89 -14.97 -12.26 -1.20
CA THR A 89 -16.42 -12.27 -0.90
C THR A 89 -17.21 -11.33 -1.82
N ASP A 90 -16.53 -10.40 -2.48
CA ASP A 90 -17.11 -9.44 -3.41
C ASP A 90 -16.66 -9.77 -4.84
N LEU A 91 -17.61 -10.10 -5.71
CA LEU A 91 -17.38 -10.50 -7.10
C LEU A 91 -16.63 -9.42 -7.89
N GLU A 92 -16.90 -8.17 -7.57
CA GLU A 92 -16.41 -7.00 -8.24
C GLU A 92 -14.92 -6.78 -7.89
N GLU A 93 -14.53 -7.02 -6.64
CA GLU A 93 -13.15 -7.07 -6.16
C GLU A 93 -12.37 -8.27 -6.73
N GLU A 94 -12.98 -9.45 -6.77
CA GLU A 94 -12.39 -10.65 -7.40
C GLU A 94 -12.08 -10.41 -8.87
N LEU A 95 -12.99 -9.77 -9.60
CA LEU A 95 -12.77 -9.40 -11.00
C LEU A 95 -11.55 -8.47 -11.17
N MET A 96 -11.34 -7.53 -10.26
CA MET A 96 -10.14 -6.69 -10.28
C MET A 96 -8.87 -7.51 -10.04
N ALA A 97 -8.91 -8.43 -9.07
CA ALA A 97 -7.79 -9.31 -8.74
C ALA A 97 -7.42 -10.21 -9.93
N THR A 98 -8.39 -10.83 -10.58
CA THR A 98 -8.17 -11.63 -11.80
C THR A 98 -7.59 -10.78 -12.95
N ARG A 99 -8.04 -9.54 -13.11
CA ARG A 99 -7.46 -8.64 -14.13
C ARG A 99 -6.00 -8.27 -13.81
N VAL A 100 -5.64 -8.10 -12.53
CA VAL A 100 -4.24 -7.89 -12.08
C VAL A 100 -3.38 -9.12 -12.39
N GLU A 101 -3.89 -10.32 -12.11
CA GLU A 101 -3.22 -11.57 -12.44
C GLU A 101 -2.97 -11.68 -13.95
N LEU A 102 -3.99 -11.48 -14.78
CA LEU A 102 -3.86 -11.50 -16.23
C LEU A 102 -2.84 -10.46 -16.74
N LYS A 103 -2.86 -9.25 -16.19
CA LYS A 103 -1.90 -8.18 -16.52
C LYS A 103 -0.48 -8.58 -16.16
N THR A 104 -0.29 -9.19 -15.00
CA THR A 104 1.01 -9.68 -14.54
C THR A 104 1.53 -10.75 -15.50
N SER A 105 0.71 -11.74 -15.85
CA SER A 105 1.06 -12.78 -16.83
C SER A 105 1.44 -12.19 -18.19
N ALA A 106 0.67 -11.22 -18.70
CA ALA A 106 0.98 -10.54 -19.95
C ALA A 106 2.30 -9.73 -19.87
N ALA A 107 2.58 -9.10 -18.72
CA ALA A 107 3.82 -8.35 -18.51
C ALA A 107 5.05 -9.25 -18.51
N LEU A 108 4.94 -10.51 -18.05
CA LEU A 108 6.03 -11.48 -18.09
C LEU A 108 6.37 -11.95 -19.51
N LEU A 109 5.45 -11.80 -20.46
CA LEU A 109 5.69 -12.08 -21.89
C LEU A 109 6.36 -10.90 -22.63
N LYS A 110 6.39 -9.71 -22.03
CA LYS A 110 7.08 -8.55 -22.63
C LYS A 110 8.59 -8.79 -22.68
N THR A 111 9.24 -8.21 -23.69
CA THR A 111 10.71 -8.30 -23.89
C THR A 111 11.51 -7.62 -22.78
N SER A 112 10.94 -6.59 -22.18
CA SER A 112 11.53 -5.87 -21.05
C SER A 112 10.42 -5.47 -20.08
N LEU A 113 10.78 -5.47 -18.79
CA LEU A 113 9.91 -5.05 -17.71
C LEU A 113 10.73 -4.20 -16.74
N THR A 114 10.29 -2.97 -16.51
CA THR A 114 11.00 -2.02 -15.65
C THR A 114 10.82 -2.38 -14.16
N SER A 115 11.75 -1.94 -13.32
CA SER A 115 11.66 -2.14 -11.87
C SER A 115 10.42 -1.46 -11.27
N THR A 116 9.99 -0.33 -11.83
CA THR A 116 8.76 0.38 -11.43
C THR A 116 7.51 -0.41 -11.81
N GLU A 117 7.42 -0.94 -13.03
CA GLU A 117 6.29 -1.81 -13.44
C GLU A 117 6.24 -3.05 -12.55
N LEU A 118 7.37 -3.71 -12.34
CA LEU A 118 7.46 -4.90 -11.49
C LEU A 118 7.09 -4.58 -10.04
N SER A 119 7.49 -3.41 -9.52
CA SER A 119 7.08 -2.92 -8.20
C SER A 119 5.57 -2.77 -8.08
N MET A 120 4.92 -2.18 -9.09
CA MET A 120 3.46 -2.01 -9.09
C MET A 120 2.73 -3.35 -9.13
N LEU A 121 3.19 -4.30 -9.96
CA LEU A 121 2.60 -5.63 -10.06
C LEU A 121 2.77 -6.42 -8.75
N VAL A 122 3.96 -6.40 -8.14
CA VAL A 122 4.20 -7.11 -6.87
C VAL A 122 3.31 -6.55 -5.75
N ASN A 123 3.22 -5.22 -5.60
CA ASN A 123 2.31 -4.64 -4.59
C ASN A 123 0.85 -5.00 -4.88
N ALA A 124 0.43 -4.99 -6.15
CA ALA A 124 -0.93 -5.36 -6.53
C ALA A 124 -1.25 -6.85 -6.23
N LEU A 125 -0.29 -7.75 -6.42
CA LEU A 125 -0.43 -9.16 -6.04
C LEU A 125 -0.52 -9.32 -4.51
N LEU A 126 0.30 -8.59 -3.76
CA LEU A 126 0.26 -8.61 -2.29
C LEU A 126 -1.12 -8.16 -1.74
N VAL A 127 -1.68 -7.05 -2.25
CA VAL A 127 -3.02 -6.58 -1.83
C VAL A 127 -4.15 -7.49 -2.25
N THR A 128 -4.02 -8.18 -3.39
CA THR A 128 -5.04 -9.11 -3.91
C THR A 128 -4.84 -10.54 -3.43
N CYS A 129 -4.02 -10.76 -2.40
CA CYS A 129 -3.72 -12.07 -1.81
C CYS A 129 -3.16 -13.12 -2.81
N HIS A 130 -2.51 -12.68 -3.89
CA HIS A 130 -1.76 -13.56 -4.78
C HIS A 130 -0.29 -13.64 -4.33
N ASN A 131 0.36 -14.80 -4.50
CA ASN A 131 1.74 -14.98 -4.05
C ASN A 131 2.77 -14.50 -5.12
N PRO A 132 3.44 -13.34 -4.92
CA PRO A 132 4.42 -12.83 -5.90
C PRO A 132 5.75 -13.59 -5.89
N ARG A 133 6.02 -14.43 -4.88
CA ARG A 133 7.23 -15.29 -4.83
C ARG A 133 7.07 -16.57 -5.64
N ASN A 134 5.84 -16.97 -5.91
CA ASN A 134 5.51 -18.15 -6.72
C ASN A 134 4.33 -17.84 -7.66
N PHE A 135 4.50 -16.82 -8.49
CA PHE A 135 3.50 -16.45 -9.50
C PHE A 135 3.71 -17.30 -10.75
N TYR A 136 2.94 -18.40 -10.89
CA TYR A 136 3.10 -19.37 -11.99
C TYR A 136 4.54 -19.88 -12.17
N GLY A 137 5.25 -20.13 -11.06
CA GLY A 137 6.65 -20.55 -11.06
C GLY A 137 7.67 -19.41 -11.22
N HIS A 138 7.22 -18.15 -11.27
CA HIS A 138 8.09 -16.98 -11.29
C HIS A 138 8.18 -16.33 -9.90
N ASN A 139 9.40 -16.07 -9.44
CA ASN A 139 9.65 -15.29 -8.24
C ASN A 139 9.87 -13.81 -8.61
N LEU A 140 8.79 -13.04 -8.61
CA LEU A 140 8.78 -11.64 -9.03
C LEU A 140 9.51 -10.73 -8.03
N VAL A 141 9.43 -11.08 -6.73
CA VAL A 141 10.14 -10.38 -5.65
C VAL A 141 11.65 -10.49 -5.84
N MET A 142 12.15 -11.71 -6.10
CA MET A 142 13.57 -11.93 -6.36
C MET A 142 14.03 -11.24 -7.66
N ARG A 143 13.21 -11.31 -8.72
CA ARG A 143 13.50 -10.59 -9.98
C ARG A 143 13.65 -9.08 -9.76
N LEU A 144 12.81 -8.48 -8.93
CA LEU A 144 12.91 -7.05 -8.58
C LEU A 144 14.20 -6.73 -7.82
N LYS A 145 14.56 -7.58 -6.86
CA LYS A 145 15.81 -7.46 -6.09
C LYS A 145 17.03 -7.50 -7.00
N GLU A 146 17.09 -8.47 -7.91
CA GLU A 146 18.19 -8.59 -8.88
C GLU A 146 18.27 -7.38 -9.82
N GLN A 147 17.14 -6.81 -10.24
CA GLN A 147 17.13 -5.58 -11.04
C GLN A 147 17.69 -4.39 -10.25
N ALA A 148 17.33 -4.27 -8.97
CA ALA A 148 17.83 -3.22 -8.09
C ALA A 148 19.34 -3.38 -7.78
N GLU A 149 19.84 -4.62 -7.69
CA GLU A 149 21.26 -4.91 -7.48
C GLU A 149 22.13 -4.63 -8.72
N LYS A 150 21.63 -4.92 -9.92
CA LYS A 150 22.37 -4.76 -11.18
C LYS A 150 22.41 -3.32 -11.71
N THR A 151 21.54 -2.44 -11.19
CA THR A 151 21.43 -1.06 -11.70
C THR A 151 22.47 -0.16 -11.01
N GLU A 152 23.41 0.37 -11.77
CA GLU A 152 24.48 1.25 -11.26
C GLU A 152 24.07 2.73 -11.14
N ASP A 153 23.02 3.15 -11.86
CA ASP A 153 22.61 4.56 -11.95
C ASP A 153 21.56 4.96 -10.89
N PHE A 154 20.30 4.59 -11.15
CA PHE A 154 19.14 5.04 -10.41
C PHE A 154 18.13 3.91 -10.25
N VAL A 155 17.85 3.56 -8.99
CA VAL A 155 16.76 2.65 -8.63
C VAL A 155 15.63 3.48 -8.06
N HIS A 156 14.46 3.41 -8.68
CA HIS A 156 13.29 4.11 -8.20
C HIS A 156 12.92 3.63 -6.77
N PRO A 157 12.67 4.52 -5.78
CA PRO A 157 12.48 4.11 -4.39
C PRO A 157 11.29 3.17 -4.16
N SER A 158 10.33 3.14 -5.09
CA SER A 158 9.24 2.15 -5.06
C SER A 158 9.74 0.71 -5.03
N ALA A 159 10.91 0.42 -5.62
CA ALA A 159 11.49 -0.93 -5.61
C ALA A 159 11.84 -1.35 -4.19
N TYR A 160 12.54 -0.50 -3.44
CA TYR A 160 12.90 -0.78 -2.04
C TYR A 160 11.66 -0.87 -1.14
N LEU A 161 10.69 0.03 -1.33
CA LEU A 161 9.42 -0.03 -0.61
C LEU A 161 8.69 -1.36 -0.89
N THR A 162 8.67 -1.80 -2.15
CA THR A 162 8.02 -3.05 -2.55
C THR A 162 8.73 -4.27 -1.95
N LEU A 163 10.06 -4.29 -1.95
CA LEU A 163 10.82 -5.35 -1.27
C LEU A 163 10.48 -5.40 0.22
N CYS A 164 10.42 -4.24 0.88
CA CYS A 164 10.03 -4.13 2.28
C CYS A 164 8.59 -4.65 2.52
N ASN A 165 7.62 -4.20 1.73
CA ASN A 165 6.23 -4.68 1.78
C ASN A 165 6.13 -6.19 1.53
N ALA A 166 6.98 -6.73 0.67
CA ALA A 166 7.04 -8.17 0.42
C ALA A 166 7.74 -8.93 1.55
N ASN A 167 8.24 -8.29 2.61
CA ASN A 167 9.10 -8.89 3.63
C ASN A 167 10.37 -9.51 3.01
N GLU A 168 10.99 -8.80 2.08
CA GLU A 168 12.26 -9.15 1.43
C GLU A 168 13.36 -8.17 1.87
N THR A 169 14.56 -8.72 2.03
CA THR A 169 15.75 -7.93 2.37
C THR A 169 16.13 -6.98 1.22
N TRP A 170 16.57 -5.78 1.58
CA TRP A 170 17.07 -4.82 0.61
C TRP A 170 18.43 -5.23 0.04
N PRO A 171 18.75 -4.82 -1.21
CA PRO A 171 20.10 -4.85 -1.75
C PRO A 171 21.09 -4.10 -0.84
N LYS A 172 22.35 -4.55 -0.79
CA LYS A 172 23.42 -3.84 -0.05
C LYS A 172 23.66 -2.41 -0.57
N THR A 173 23.31 -2.16 -1.84
CA THR A 173 23.41 -0.85 -2.49
C THR A 173 22.25 0.09 -2.16
N ALA A 174 21.21 -0.38 -1.48
CA ALA A 174 19.99 0.40 -1.24
C ALA A 174 20.23 1.64 -0.38
N GLU A 175 20.93 1.51 0.73
CA GLU A 175 21.22 2.59 1.67
C GLU A 175 21.99 3.76 1.01
N PRO A 176 23.17 3.54 0.38
CA PRO A 176 23.89 4.64 -0.27
C PRO A 176 23.11 5.24 -1.46
N HIS A 177 22.25 4.47 -2.13
CA HIS A 177 21.37 4.99 -3.18
C HIS A 177 20.29 5.91 -2.60
N LEU A 178 19.62 5.49 -1.52
CA LEU A 178 18.58 6.27 -0.86
C LEU A 178 19.14 7.56 -0.25
N GLU A 179 20.31 7.51 0.38
CA GLU A 179 20.99 8.71 0.90
C GLU A 179 21.30 9.71 -0.22
N ARG A 180 21.77 9.23 -1.38
CA ARG A 180 22.03 10.10 -2.54
C ARG A 180 20.76 10.78 -3.02
N ILE A 181 19.63 10.07 -3.07
CA ILE A 181 18.33 10.63 -3.48
C ILE A 181 17.85 11.67 -2.45
N LEU A 182 17.86 11.33 -1.16
CA LEU A 182 17.38 12.18 -0.08
C LEU A 182 18.19 13.47 0.09
N ASN A 183 19.48 13.43 -0.26
CA ASN A 183 20.39 14.58 -0.19
C ASN A 183 20.57 15.30 -1.53
N SER A 184 19.91 14.88 -2.61
CA SER A 184 20.01 15.55 -3.91
C SER A 184 18.99 16.68 -4.03
N ASP A 185 19.40 17.79 -4.65
CA ASP A 185 18.52 18.92 -5.00
C ASP A 185 17.71 18.66 -6.30
N LEU A 186 17.78 17.43 -6.85
CA LEU A 186 17.10 17.07 -8.07
C LEU A 186 15.59 16.94 -7.83
N GLU A 187 14.79 17.70 -8.58
CA GLU A 187 13.35 17.49 -8.66
C GLU A 187 13.06 16.19 -9.43
N TYR A 188 12.84 15.09 -8.71
CA TYR A 188 12.37 13.87 -9.35
C TYR A 188 10.87 13.99 -9.71
N PRO A 189 10.38 13.31 -10.76
CA PRO A 189 8.96 13.34 -11.11
C PRO A 189 8.02 12.90 -9.96
N PHE A 190 8.48 12.04 -9.06
CA PHE A 190 7.75 11.64 -7.85
C PHE A 190 7.88 12.61 -6.67
N THR A 191 8.71 13.66 -6.79
CA THR A 191 8.76 14.78 -5.82
C THR A 191 7.84 15.93 -6.20
N ARG A 192 7.11 15.85 -7.33
CA ARG A 192 6.05 16.82 -7.68
C ARG A 192 4.71 16.44 -7.04
N GLY A 193 4.38 17.08 -5.92
CA GLY A 193 3.05 17.01 -5.30
C GLY A 193 3.07 17.37 -3.81
N SER A 194 1.93 17.81 -3.29
CA SER A 194 1.70 18.16 -1.86
C SER A 194 1.89 16.99 -0.88
N LEU A 195 2.15 15.77 -1.37
CA LEU A 195 2.47 14.57 -0.59
C LEU A 195 3.97 14.39 -0.24
N PHE A 196 4.82 15.35 -0.62
CA PHE A 196 6.25 15.39 -0.30
C PHE A 196 6.60 15.03 1.16
N PRO A 197 5.90 15.51 2.20
CA PRO A 197 6.27 15.21 3.60
C PRO A 197 6.04 13.74 3.98
N LEU A 198 5.00 13.10 3.44
CA LEU A 198 4.61 11.73 3.80
C LEU A 198 5.55 10.68 3.23
N PHE A 199 5.87 10.81 1.93
CA PHE A 199 6.81 9.88 1.28
C PHE A 199 8.22 10.03 1.87
N PHE A 200 8.63 11.27 2.15
CA PHE A 200 9.92 11.57 2.80
C PHE A 200 9.96 11.08 4.25
N MET A 201 8.89 11.24 5.03
CA MET A 201 8.81 10.71 6.41
C MET A 201 8.78 9.18 6.45
N LEU A 202 8.08 8.52 5.52
CA LEU A 202 8.05 7.06 5.42
C LEU A 202 9.42 6.50 5.01
N LEU A 203 10.07 7.07 4.00
CA LEU A 203 11.43 6.64 3.61
C LEU A 203 12.45 6.90 4.71
N ARG A 204 12.40 8.05 5.38
CA ARG A 204 13.32 8.38 6.47
C ARG A 204 13.11 7.46 7.67
N SER A 205 11.87 7.15 8.04
CA SER A 205 11.58 6.18 9.11
C SER A 205 11.99 4.74 8.74
N LEU A 206 11.81 4.31 7.48
CA LEU A 206 12.29 3.01 7.00
C LEU A 206 13.84 2.90 7.03
N VAL A 207 14.55 3.98 6.70
CA VAL A 207 16.04 4.04 6.75
C VAL A 207 16.58 4.07 8.19
N TYR A 208 15.84 4.56 9.18
CA TYR A 208 16.31 4.52 10.58
C TYR A 208 16.04 3.19 11.30
N TYR A 209 15.14 2.33 10.78
CA TYR A 209 14.73 1.06 11.40
C TYR A 209 15.19 -0.19 10.62
N ILE A 210 16.27 -0.08 9.83
CA ILE A 210 16.71 -1.00 8.76
C ILE A 210 16.73 -2.52 9.06
N PRO A 211 16.95 -3.06 10.27
CA PRO A 211 16.83 -4.52 10.47
C PRO A 211 15.40 -4.99 10.81
N TYR A 212 14.48 -4.08 11.15
CA TYR A 212 13.17 -4.40 11.73
C TYR A 212 12.00 -3.68 11.06
N ALA A 213 12.26 -2.85 10.04
CA ALA A 213 11.24 -2.15 9.30
C ALA A 213 10.41 -3.15 8.46
N LYS A 214 9.37 -3.72 9.08
CA LYS A 214 8.17 -4.18 8.39
C LYS A 214 7.45 -2.90 7.95
N ALA A 215 7.39 -2.61 6.66
CA ALA A 215 6.45 -1.61 6.18
C ALA A 215 5.04 -2.15 6.48
N ILE A 216 4.34 -1.46 7.38
CA ILE A 216 2.99 -1.78 7.88
C ILE A 216 1.93 -1.79 6.76
N LEU A 217 2.30 -1.48 5.52
CA LEU A 217 1.33 -1.28 4.44
C LEU A 217 0.64 -2.56 3.98
N LEU A 218 1.30 -3.73 4.08
CA LEU A 218 0.78 -5.00 3.55
C LEU A 218 1.25 -6.17 4.43
N GLU A 219 0.61 -6.40 5.57
CA GLU A 219 0.81 -7.68 6.25
C GLU A 219 0.21 -8.80 5.39
N PRO A 220 1.00 -9.81 4.98
CA PRO A 220 0.43 -10.99 4.34
C PRO A 220 -0.50 -11.66 5.35
N ARG A 221 -1.78 -11.82 5.00
CA ARG A 221 -2.67 -12.71 5.74
C ARG A 221 -2.03 -14.09 5.69
N SER A 222 -1.57 -14.58 6.85
CA SER A 222 -1.12 -15.95 6.97
C SER A 222 -2.26 -16.84 6.51
N ASP A 223 -2.00 -17.68 5.52
CA ASP A 223 -2.88 -18.77 5.13
C ASP A 223 -3.30 -19.53 6.40
N HIS A 224 -4.55 -19.34 6.83
CA HIS A 224 -5.21 -20.36 7.62
C HIS A 224 -5.51 -21.51 6.66
N LEU A 225 -4.58 -22.47 6.66
CA LEU A 225 -4.84 -23.87 6.31
C LEU A 225 -6.08 -24.39 7.05
#